data_AF-A0A8R1IWB8-F1
#
_entry.id   AF-A0A8R1IWB8-F1
#
_cell.length_a   1.000
_cell.length_b   1.000
_cell.length_c   1.000
_cell.angle_alpha   90.00
_cell.angle_beta   90.00
_cell.angle_gamma   90.00
#
_symmetry.space_group_name_H-M   'P 1'
#
loop_
_entity.id
_entity.type
_entity.pdbx_description
1 polymer ?
#
loop_
_entity_poly.entity_id
_entity_poly.type
_entity_poly.pdbx_seq_one_letter_code
_entity_poly.pdbx_strand_id
1 'polypeptide(L)'
;MAIPEEEVHMIIKQVLDEVVGPNAAYSHKDSVQWNQKAVEQITKKLVGAGKPYKYVVTSSFLQISSGSGLNVSTISYWNKITD
;
A
#
# COMPACT_ATOMS: atom_id res chain seq x y z
N MET A 1 -5.98 17.99 10.90
CA MET A 1 -6.94 17.30 10.00
C MET A 1 -6.25 16.10 9.39
N ALA A 2 -6.94 14.96 9.29
CA ALA A 2 -6.44 13.77 8.62
C ALA A 2 -6.07 14.07 7.15
N ILE A 3 -5.23 13.21 6.57
CA ILE A 3 -4.99 13.24 5.13
C ILE A 3 -6.30 12.81 4.44
N PRO A 4 -6.82 13.56 3.45
CA PRO A 4 -7.97 13.13 2.66
C PRO A 4 -7.72 11.76 2.01
N GLU A 5 -8.75 10.92 1.95
CA GLU A 5 -8.66 9.57 1.36
C GLU A 5 -8.12 9.59 -0.07
N GLU A 6 -8.54 10.56 -0.88
CA GLU A 6 -8.08 10.72 -2.26
C GLU A 6 -6.57 10.99 -2.34
N GLU A 7 -6.02 11.79 -1.42
CA GLU A 7 -4.58 12.06 -1.34
C GLU A 7 -3.81 10.79 -0.94
N VAL A 8 -4.36 9.99 -0.02
CA VAL A 8 -3.80 8.68 0.33
C VAL A 8 -3.79 7.75 -0.89
N HIS A 9 -4.88 7.67 -1.65
CA HIS A 9 -4.95 6.86 -2.86
C HIS A 9 -3.96 7.32 -3.94
N MET A 10 -3.78 8.63 -4.12
CA MET A 10 -2.77 9.16 -5.04
C MET A 10 -1.35 8.77 -4.62
N ILE A 11 -1.01 8.88 -3.33
CA ILE A 11 0.30 8.48 -2.79
C ILE A 11 0.55 7.00 -3.07
N ILE A 12 -0.43 6.14 -2.78
CA ILE A 12 -0.32 4.68 -2.99
C ILE A 12 -0.08 4.39 -4.48
N LYS A 13 -0.89 4.97 -5.37
CA LYS A 13 -0.77 4.74 -6.81
C LYS A 13 0.60 5.17 -7.35
N GLN A 14 1.05 6.38 -7.01
CA GLN A 14 2.36 6.88 -7.43
C GLN A 14 3.49 5.96 -6.97
N VAL A 15 3.47 5.52 -5.71
CA VAL A 15 4.51 4.61 -5.20
C VAL A 15 4.47 3.26 -5.91
N LEU A 16 3.28 2.69 -6.16
CA LEU A 16 3.18 1.41 -6.88
C LEU A 16 3.68 1.54 -8.33
N ASP A 17 3.37 2.64 -9.01
CA ASP A 17 3.87 2.94 -10.36
C ASP A 17 5.41 3.11 -10.35
N GLU A 18 5.99 3.75 -9.33
CA GLU A 18 7.44 3.90 -9.16
C GLU A 18 8.16 2.58 -8.82
N VAL A 19 7.54 1.75 -7.96
CA VAL A 19 8.17 0.53 -7.41
C VAL A 19 8.06 -0.66 -8.35
N VAL A 20 6.89 -0.87 -8.96
CA VAL A 20 6.63 -2.00 -9.86
C VAL A 20 6.93 -1.61 -11.30
N GLY A 21 6.51 -0.41 -11.72
CA GLY A 21 6.62 0.03 -13.11
C GLY A 21 5.52 -0.54 -14.01
N PRO A 22 5.18 0.17 -15.11
CA PRO A 22 3.98 -0.14 -15.92
C PRO A 22 4.06 -1.45 -16.73
N ASN A 23 5.25 -2.00 -16.94
CA ASN A 23 5.48 -3.17 -17.80
C ASN A 23 6.34 -4.26 -17.13
N ALA A 24 6.37 -4.30 -15.79
CA ALA A 24 7.18 -5.30 -15.11
C ALA A 24 6.63 -6.72 -15.32
N ALA A 25 7.50 -7.61 -15.78
CA ALA A 25 7.22 -9.04 -15.79
C ALA A 25 7.30 -9.57 -14.35
N TYR A 26 6.31 -10.36 -13.94
CA TYR A 26 6.33 -10.96 -12.62
C TYR A 26 7.52 -11.92 -12.46
N SER A 27 8.27 -11.74 -11.38
CA SER A 27 9.15 -12.77 -10.84
C SER A 27 8.93 -12.86 -9.32
N HIS A 28 9.10 -14.05 -8.75
CA HIS A 28 8.89 -14.22 -7.30
C HIS A 28 9.83 -13.32 -6.49
N LYS A 29 11.11 -13.26 -6.86
CA LYS A 29 12.11 -12.42 -6.20
C LYS A 29 11.74 -10.94 -6.27
N ASP A 30 11.34 -10.45 -7.44
CA ASP A 30 11.00 -9.05 -7.61
C ASP A 30 9.71 -8.71 -6.87
N SER A 31 8.74 -9.63 -6.82
CA SER A 31 7.48 -9.43 -6.08
C SER A 31 7.68 -9.23 -4.57
N VAL A 32 8.65 -9.93 -3.97
CA VAL A 32 9.02 -9.74 -2.56
C VAL A 32 9.68 -8.38 -2.36
N GLN A 33 10.55 -7.96 -3.28
CA GLN A 33 11.20 -6.65 -3.21
C GLN A 33 10.22 -5.50 -3.43
N TRP A 34 9.28 -5.64 -4.38
CA TRP A 34 8.23 -4.66 -4.62
C TRP A 34 7.35 -4.49 -3.39
N ASN A 35 6.95 -5.60 -2.75
CA ASN A 35 6.15 -5.54 -1.53
C ASN A 35 6.86 -4.74 -0.41
N GLN A 36 8.12 -5.08 -0.14
CA GLN A 36 8.93 -4.38 0.87
C GLN A 36 9.06 -2.88 0.56
N LYS A 37 9.45 -2.55 -0.69
CA LYS A 37 9.63 -1.15 -1.12
C LYS A 37 8.33 -0.37 -1.09
N ALA A 38 7.21 -0.96 -1.52
CA ALA A 38 5.92 -0.30 -1.53
C ALA A 38 5.47 0.08 -0.11
N VAL A 39 5.52 -0.87 0.83
CA VAL A 39 5.15 -0.62 2.23
C VAL A 39 6.04 0.46 2.85
N GLU A 40 7.36 0.38 2.64
CA GLU A 40 8.31 1.36 3.18
C GLU A 40 8.06 2.76 2.61
N GLN A 41 7.95 2.90 1.29
CA GLN A 41 7.80 4.20 0.64
C GLN A 41 6.43 4.83 0.90
N ILE A 42 5.35 4.05 0.90
CA ILE A 42 4.01 4.55 1.27
C ILE A 42 4.05 5.06 2.72
N THR A 43 4.59 4.26 3.65
CA THR A 43 4.71 4.67 5.05
C THR A 43 5.52 5.95 5.20
N LYS A 44 6.64 6.08 4.47
CA LYS A 44 7.48 7.28 4.49
C LYS A 44 6.73 8.51 3.97
N LYS A 45 5.97 8.40 2.87
CA LYS A 45 5.18 9.51 2.31
C LYS A 45 4.04 9.92 3.27
N LEU A 46 3.35 8.96 3.89
CA LEU A 46 2.29 9.23 4.88
C LEU A 46 2.82 9.94 6.13
N VAL A 47 3.93 9.46 6.70
CA VAL A 47 4.59 10.11 7.85
C VAL A 47 5.13 11.49 7.45
N GLY A 48 5.67 11.61 6.24
CA GLY A 48 6.20 12.86 5.69
C GLY A 48 5.15 13.97 5.50
N ALA A 49 3.86 13.63 5.44
CA ALA A 49 2.76 14.60 5.38
C ALA A 49 2.57 15.37 6.72
N GLY A 50 3.29 14.98 7.78
CA GLY A 50 3.37 15.73 9.03
C GLY A 50 2.06 15.80 9.82
N LYS A 51 1.11 14.89 9.56
CA LYS A 51 -0.15 14.83 10.32
C LYS A 51 0.06 14.02 11.61
N PRO A 52 -0.59 14.40 12.72
CA PRO A 52 -0.42 13.74 14.02
C PRO A 52 -1.25 12.45 14.12
N TYR A 53 -1.06 11.53 13.18
CA TYR A 53 -1.74 10.24 13.12
C TYR A 53 -0.74 9.08 13.12
N LYS A 54 -1.22 7.89 13.47
CA LYS A 54 -0.46 6.64 13.33
C LYS A 54 -0.91 5.95 12.04
N TYR A 55 0.04 5.38 11.32
CA TYR A 55 -0.21 4.71 10.04
C TYR A 55 0.20 3.25 10.13
N VAL A 56 -0.66 2.37 9.61
CA VAL A 56 -0.36 0.94 9.40
C VAL A 56 -0.55 0.67 7.92
N VAL A 57 0.50 0.18 7.25
CA VAL A 57 0.47 -0.15 5.83
C VAL A 57 0.71 -1.65 5.70
N THR A 58 -0.25 -2.35 5.10
CA THR A 58 -0.13 -3.77 4.73
C THR A 58 -0.30 -3.88 3.22
N SER A 59 0.47 -4.77 2.59
CA SER A 59 0.36 -5.01 1.15
C SER A 59 0.45 -6.49 0.83
N SER A 60 -0.34 -6.93 -0.15
CA SER A 60 -0.41 -8.30 -0.64
C SER A 60 -0.31 -8.29 -2.16
N PHE A 61 0.56 -9.13 -2.71
CA PHE A 61 0.75 -9.27 -4.15
C PHE A 61 0.28 -10.66 -4.57
N LEU A 62 -0.58 -10.73 -5.59
CA LEU A 62 -1.07 -11.98 -6.16
C LEU A 62 -0.67 -12.08 -7.62
N GLN A 63 -0.05 -13.19 -8.00
CA GLN A 63 0.13 -13.54 -9.41
C GLN A 63 -1.18 -14.11 -9.95
N ILE A 64 -1.82 -13.39 -10.87
CA ILE A 64 -3.15 -13.75 -11.41
C ILE A 64 -3.10 -14.93 -12.40
N SER A 65 -1.94 -15.20 -13.00
CA SER A 65 -1.79 -16.23 -14.03
C SER A 65 -1.82 -17.67 -13.51
N SER A 66 -1.80 -17.88 -12.18
CA SER A 66 -1.79 -19.21 -11.56
C SER A 66 -3.18 -19.76 -11.20
N GLY A 67 -4.26 -19.11 -11.62
CA GLY A 67 -5.63 -19.50 -11.24
C GLY A 67 -5.92 -19.33 -9.74
N SER A 68 -5.13 -18.50 -9.05
CA SER A 68 -5.22 -18.28 -7.62
C SER A 68 -6.29 -17.25 -7.26
N GLY A 69 -7.07 -17.53 -6.22
CA GLY A 69 -7.99 -16.57 -5.61
C GLY A 69 -7.34 -15.85 -4.43
N LEU A 70 -7.76 -14.61 -4.17
CA LEU A 70 -7.36 -13.84 -3.00
C LEU A 70 -8.60 -13.28 -2.30
N ASN A 71 -8.79 -13.66 -1.04
CA ASN A 71 -9.75 -13.02 -0.15
C ASN A 71 -8.98 -12.15 0.85
N VAL A 72 -9.30 -10.86 0.91
CA VAL A 72 -8.72 -9.92 1.88
C VAL A 72 -9.86 -9.38 2.74
N SER A 73 -9.72 -9.52 4.05
CA SER A 73 -10.65 -8.97 5.04
C SER A 73 -9.84 -8.23 6.10
N THR A 74 -10.31 -7.06 6.51
CA THR A 74 -9.71 -6.25 7.58
C THR A 74 -10.78 -5.89 8.59
N ILE A 75 -10.49 -6.10 9.88
CA ILE A 75 -11.38 -5.73 10.99
C ILE A 75 -10.57 -4.84 11.93
N SER A 76 -11.11 -3.67 12.25
CA SER A 76 -10.51 -2.72 13.18
C SER A 76 -11.51 -2.30 14.25
N TYR A 77 -11.02 -2.08 15.47
CA TYR A 77 -11.80 -1.53 16.57
C TYR A 77 -11.17 -0.23 17.06
N TRP A 78 -11.47 0.85 16.37
CA TRP A 78 -10.85 2.17 16.51
C TRP A 78 -11.89 3.27 16.77
N ASN A 79 -11.45 4.51 16.97
CA ASN A 79 -12.35 5.62 17.25
C ASN A 79 -13.04 6.12 15.98
N LYS A 80 -14.36 5.90 15.89
CA LYS A 80 -15.20 6.22 14.72
C LYS A 80 -15.24 7.70 14.29
N ILE A 81 -14.75 8.61 15.13
CA ILE A 81 -14.71 10.05 14.82
C ILE A 81 -13.37 10.44 14.20
N THR A 82 -12.28 9.78 14.59
CA THR A 82 -10.92 10.21 14.25
C THR A 82 -10.19 9.28 13.30
N ASP A 83 -10.57 8.01 13.26
CA ASP A 83 -9.88 6.92 12.57
C ASP A 83 -10.78 6.28 11.49
#